data_AF-A0AAD8GPQ2-F1
#
_entry.id   AF-A0AAD8GPQ2-F1
#
_cell.length_a   1.000
_cell.length_b   1.000
_cell.length_c   1.000
_cell.angle_alpha   90.00
_cell.angle_beta   90.00
_cell.angle_gamma   90.00
#
_symmetry.space_group_name_H-M   'P 1'
#
loop_
_entity.id
_entity.type
_entity.pdbx_description
1 polymer ?
#
loop_
_entity_poly.entity_id
_entity_poly.type
_entity_poly.pdbx_seq_one_letter_code
_entity_poly.pdbx_strand_id
1 'polypeptide(L)'
;MDYKKRQRPTPKINLQHIENFEWPNLPPELIVLIMQRIGWYDVLTNVKRVCKHWYVLSKDPSIWRVIEFRRDVLTTKLREDMEILSFEEYVSQVLLLRKDRFDYSDYCEYEAKETALHEIVMHVIDLSCGQLQDLCFQNFGCDNLFKYIYQRSRQLRRLRLLECYVCCDDYEFDYDGWIVDYYFKMDDSDVNESSIIGGTRTSRH
;
A
#
# COMPACT_ATOMS: atom_id res chain seq x y z
N MET A 1 9.54 4.75 -51.77
CA MET A 1 8.76 5.49 -50.75
C MET A 1 9.60 5.53 -49.48
N ASP A 2 10.19 6.70 -49.17
CA ASP A 2 11.12 6.90 -48.05
C ASP A 2 10.37 7.23 -46.76
N TYR A 3 10.48 6.36 -45.74
CA TYR A 3 9.99 6.63 -44.40
C TYR A 3 11.04 7.42 -43.61
N LYS A 4 10.95 8.75 -43.61
CA LYS A 4 11.73 9.60 -42.69
C LYS A 4 11.24 9.40 -41.25
N LYS A 5 12.01 8.66 -40.44
CA LYS A 5 11.84 8.61 -38.98
C LYS A 5 12.01 10.02 -38.41
N ARG A 6 10.91 10.63 -37.95
CA ARG A 6 10.95 11.90 -37.21
C ARG A 6 11.57 11.64 -35.83
N GLN A 7 12.84 12.00 -35.65
CA GLN A 7 13.44 12.10 -34.32
C GLN A 7 12.84 13.32 -33.61
N ARG A 8 12.26 13.11 -32.42
CA ARG A 8 11.88 14.23 -31.55
C ARG A 8 13.17 14.87 -31.03
N PRO A 9 13.35 16.19 -31.11
CA PRO A 9 14.54 16.83 -30.56
C PRO A 9 14.56 16.59 -29.05
N THR A 10 15.59 15.89 -28.58
CA THR A 10 15.89 15.82 -27.15
C THR A 10 16.32 17.21 -26.70
N PRO A 11 15.70 17.78 -25.65
CA PRO A 11 16.16 19.04 -25.10
C PRO A 11 17.61 18.85 -24.64
N LYS A 12 18.54 19.61 -25.23
CA LYS A 12 19.92 19.67 -24.77
C LYS A 12 19.91 20.41 -23.43
N ILE A 13 19.87 19.65 -22.34
CA ILE A 13 20.02 20.20 -20.99
C ILE A 13 21.44 20.77 -20.91
N ASN A 14 21.57 22.06 -20.64
CA ASN A 14 22.86 22.70 -20.46
C ASN A 14 23.45 22.27 -19.11
N LEU A 15 24.40 21.34 -19.14
CA LEU A 15 25.01 20.72 -17.96
C LEU A 15 25.97 21.66 -17.19
N GLN A 16 26.32 22.83 -17.75
CA GLN A 16 27.24 23.79 -17.13
C GLN A 16 26.72 24.37 -15.80
N HIS A 17 25.41 24.30 -15.53
CA HIS A 17 24.80 24.75 -14.27
C HIS A 17 24.76 23.67 -13.18
N ILE A 18 25.12 22.42 -13.47
CA ILE A 18 25.01 21.30 -12.53
C ILE A 18 26.24 21.19 -11.62
N GLU A 19 27.38 21.75 -12.03
CA GLU A 19 28.64 21.68 -11.26
C GLU A 19 28.62 22.47 -9.94
N ASN A 20 27.64 23.36 -9.73
CA ASN A 20 27.44 24.12 -8.47
C ASN A 20 26.08 23.85 -7.80
N PHE A 21 25.45 22.71 -8.09
CA PHE A 21 24.14 22.39 -7.53
C PHE A 21 24.25 21.95 -6.06
N GLU A 22 23.98 22.89 -5.15
CA GLU A 22 23.88 22.60 -3.73
C GLU A 22 22.50 21.99 -3.41
N TRP A 23 22.46 20.67 -3.22
CA TRP A 23 21.28 19.91 -2.77
C TRP A 23 20.50 20.54 -1.60
N PRO A 24 21.16 21.20 -0.61
CA PRO A 24 20.44 21.89 0.47
C PRO A 24 19.64 23.12 0.04
N ASN A 25 19.95 23.74 -1.11
CA ASN A 25 19.33 24.99 -1.57
C ASN A 25 18.22 24.77 -2.60
N LEU A 26 17.79 23.53 -2.78
CA LEU A 26 16.74 23.21 -3.73
C LEU A 26 15.41 23.81 -3.23
N PRO A 27 14.64 24.54 -4.07
CA PRO A 27 13.31 24.99 -3.73
C PRO A 27 12.44 23.81 -3.26
N PRO A 28 11.63 23.99 -2.19
CA PRO A 28 10.78 22.93 -1.64
C PRO A 28 9.91 22.22 -2.69
N GLU A 29 9.43 22.96 -3.68
CA GLU A 29 8.57 22.46 -4.75
C GLU A 29 9.30 21.41 -5.60
N LEU A 30 10.60 21.61 -5.87
CA LEU A 30 11.39 20.66 -6.62
C LEU A 30 11.71 19.41 -5.79
N ILE A 31 11.91 19.55 -4.48
CA ILE A 31 12.09 18.41 -3.57
C ILE A 31 10.83 17.55 -3.56
N VAL A 32 9.65 18.17 -3.45
CA VAL A 32 8.35 17.47 -3.51
C VAL A 32 8.18 16.76 -4.86
N LEU A 33 8.53 17.39 -5.98
CA LEU A 33 8.49 16.76 -7.31
C LEU A 33 9.47 15.58 -7.44
N ILE A 34 10.64 15.66 -6.81
CA ILE A 34 11.58 14.52 -6.73
C ILE A 34 10.93 13.39 -5.94
N MET A 35 10.35 13.67 -4.77
CA MET A 35 9.68 12.67 -3.92
C MET A 35 8.49 12.02 -4.62
N GLN A 36 7.72 12.76 -5.42
CA GLN A 36 6.65 12.20 -6.26
C GLN A 36 7.15 11.19 -7.31
N ARG A 37 8.46 11.17 -7.59
CA ARG A 37 9.09 10.19 -8.49
C ARG A 37 9.86 9.10 -7.74
N ILE A 38 10.04 9.25 -6.44
CA ILE A 38 10.54 8.20 -5.57
C ILE A 38 9.35 7.29 -5.24
N GLY A 39 9.58 5.98 -5.15
CA GLY A 39 8.53 5.05 -4.72
C GLY A 39 8.01 5.43 -3.34
N TRP A 40 6.70 5.33 -3.11
CA TRP A 40 6.06 5.75 -1.85
C TRP A 40 6.72 5.11 -0.61
N TYR A 41 7.18 3.86 -0.73
CA TYR A 41 7.85 3.14 0.36
C TYR A 41 9.14 3.84 0.78
N ASP A 42 9.99 4.22 -0.17
CA ASP A 42 11.25 4.93 0.10
C ASP A 42 11.00 6.33 0.66
N VAL A 43 9.96 7.01 0.19
CA VAL A 43 9.54 8.29 0.79
C VAL A 43 9.16 8.09 2.26
N LEU A 44 8.44 7.03 2.57
CA LEU A 44 7.98 6.75 3.93
C LEU A 44 9.14 6.35 4.87
N THR A 45 10.01 5.45 4.42
CA THR A 45 11.00 4.79 5.30
C THR A 45 12.38 5.43 5.26
N ASN A 46 12.81 5.96 4.11
CA ASN A 46 14.20 6.34 3.88
C ASN A 46 14.43 7.86 3.88
N VAL A 47 13.47 8.66 3.43
CA VAL A 47 13.63 10.13 3.35
C VAL A 47 13.93 10.77 4.71
N LYS A 48 13.35 10.26 5.80
CA LYS A 48 13.63 10.75 7.16
C LYS A 48 15.09 10.58 7.61
N ARG A 49 15.83 9.66 6.96
CA ARG A 49 17.24 9.38 7.23
C ARG A 49 18.18 10.27 6.40
N VAL A 50 17.66 10.99 5.41
CA VAL A 50 18.45 11.91 4.56
C VAL A 50 18.72 13.22 5.31
N CYS A 51 17.67 14.00 5.60
CA CYS A 51 17.78 15.22 6.41
C CYS A 51 16.41 15.67 6.98
N LYS A 52 16.44 16.57 7.98
CA LYS A 52 15.21 17.11 8.60
C LYS A 52 14.31 17.86 7.61
N HIS A 53 14.91 18.58 6.65
CA HIS A 53 14.13 19.37 5.69
C HIS A 53 13.31 18.47 4.77
N TRP A 54 13.93 17.41 4.24
CA TRP A 54 13.24 16.42 3.42
C TRP A 54 12.17 15.66 4.21
N TYR A 55 12.45 15.31 5.47
CA TYR A 55 11.43 14.69 6.33
C TYR A 55 10.19 15.57 6.57
N VAL A 56 10.37 16.88 6.67
CA VAL A 56 9.23 17.80 6.81
C VAL A 56 8.45 17.86 5.50
N LEU A 57 9.15 17.98 4.37
CA LEU A 57 8.50 18.05 3.05
C LEU A 57 7.86 16.73 2.62
N SER A 58 8.34 15.58 3.09
CA SER A 58 7.74 14.27 2.77
C SER A 58 6.31 14.13 3.29
N LYS A 59 5.88 15.00 4.22
CA LYS A 59 4.51 15.05 4.73
C LYS A 59 3.57 15.85 3.83
N ASP A 60 4.09 16.47 2.75
CA ASP A 60 3.25 17.18 1.79
C ASP A 60 2.26 16.19 1.14
N PRO A 61 0.93 16.44 1.23
CA PRO A 61 -0.09 15.55 0.70
C PRO A 61 0.04 15.27 -0.80
N SER A 62 0.65 16.18 -1.56
CA SER A 62 0.79 16.05 -3.01
C SER A 62 1.69 14.88 -3.42
N ILE A 63 2.57 14.44 -2.52
CA ILE A 63 3.43 13.27 -2.71
C ILE A 63 2.60 11.99 -2.71
N TRP A 64 1.50 11.97 -1.96
CA TRP A 64 0.72 10.77 -1.68
C TRP A 64 -0.55 10.66 -2.53
N ARG A 65 -0.56 11.27 -3.72
CA ARG A 65 -1.75 11.35 -4.60
C ARG A 65 -1.95 10.13 -5.48
N VAL A 66 -0.86 9.42 -5.80
CA VAL A 66 -0.86 8.26 -6.69
C VAL A 66 -0.04 7.17 -6.01
N ILE A 67 -0.72 6.13 -5.53
CA ILE A 67 -0.11 5.08 -4.72
C ILE A 67 -0.49 3.70 -5.24
N GLU A 68 0.50 2.81 -5.24
CA GLU A 68 0.33 1.41 -5.59
C GLU A 68 0.89 0.53 -4.47
N PHE A 69 0.04 -0.32 -3.91
CA PHE A 69 0.38 -1.30 -2.90
C PHE A 69 0.36 -2.69 -3.51
N ARG A 70 1.52 -3.36 -3.47
CA ARG A 70 1.63 -4.76 -3.89
C ARG A 70 2.10 -5.60 -2.70
N ARG A 71 1.38 -6.67 -2.37
CA ARG A 71 1.69 -7.52 -1.21
C ARG A 71 3.10 -8.11 -1.29
N ASP A 72 3.54 -8.56 -2.47
CA ASP A 72 4.88 -9.10 -2.69
C ASP A 72 5.96 -8.07 -2.36
N VAL A 73 5.84 -6.85 -2.85
CA VAL A 73 6.81 -5.77 -2.57
C VAL A 73 6.82 -5.41 -1.09
N LEU A 74 5.63 -5.21 -0.53
CA LEU A 74 5.45 -4.84 0.87
C LEU A 74 6.07 -5.87 1.81
N THR A 75 5.77 -7.16 1.59
CA THR A 75 6.31 -8.27 2.39
C THR A 75 7.83 -8.42 2.21
N THR A 76 8.35 -8.28 0.99
CA THR A 76 9.81 -8.29 0.75
C THR A 76 10.48 -7.12 1.47
N LYS A 77 9.95 -5.91 1.35
CA LYS A 77 10.50 -4.72 2.00
C LYS A 77 10.46 -4.79 3.52
N LEU A 78 9.35 -5.28 4.07
CA LEU A 78 9.25 -5.61 5.50
C LEU A 78 10.36 -6.56 5.92
N ARG A 79 10.55 -7.66 5.19
CA ARG A 79 11.56 -8.67 5.52
C ARG A 79 12.97 -8.09 5.47
N GLU A 80 13.31 -7.36 4.41
CA GLU A 80 14.60 -6.68 4.27
C GLU A 80 14.87 -5.72 5.43
N ASP A 81 13.88 -4.91 5.82
CA ASP A 81 14.05 -3.96 6.92
C ASP A 81 14.06 -4.65 8.31
N MET A 82 13.36 -5.78 8.47
CA MET A 82 13.38 -6.59 9.70
C MET A 82 14.69 -7.37 9.91
N GLU A 83 15.49 -7.57 8.85
CA GLU A 83 16.86 -8.09 9.01
C GLU A 83 17.78 -7.07 9.69
N ILE A 84 17.40 -5.79 9.69
CA ILE A 84 18.18 -4.67 10.24
C ILE A 84 17.62 -4.21 11.60
N LEU A 85 16.30 -4.33 11.81
CA LEU A 85 15.57 -3.83 12.98
C LEU A 85 14.59 -4.89 13.50
N SER A 86 14.37 -4.96 14.81
CA SER A 86 13.26 -5.80 15.33
C SER A 86 11.90 -5.32 14.77
N PHE A 87 10.91 -6.21 14.72
CA PHE A 87 9.56 -5.88 14.25
C PHE A 87 8.97 -4.66 14.97
N GLU A 88 9.15 -4.57 16.29
CA GLU A 88 8.68 -3.42 17.09
C GLU A 88 9.39 -2.11 16.71
N GLU A 89 10.70 -2.15 16.48
CA GLU A 89 11.48 -1.00 16.04
C GLU A 89 11.09 -0.57 14.64
N TYR A 90 10.83 -1.53 13.75
CA TYR A 90 10.36 -1.28 12.40
C TYR A 90 9.01 -0.55 12.42
N VAL A 91 8.01 -1.12 13.11
CA VAL A 91 6.67 -0.54 13.29
C VAL A 91 6.79 0.86 13.91
N SER A 92 7.58 1.01 14.99
CA SER A 92 7.79 2.31 15.66
C SER A 92 8.42 3.35 14.72
N GLN A 93 9.37 2.93 13.88
CA GLN A 93 10.08 3.81 12.97
C GLN A 93 9.24 4.19 11.75
N VAL A 94 8.64 3.21 11.07
CA VAL A 94 7.94 3.40 9.80
C VAL A 94 6.58 4.05 9.99
N LEU A 95 5.89 3.71 11.07
CA LEU A 95 4.51 4.12 11.23
C LEU A 95 4.34 5.35 12.13
N LEU A 96 5.33 5.67 12.98
CA LEU A 96 5.18 6.65 14.06
C LEU A 96 3.86 6.46 14.84
N LEU A 97 3.31 5.25 14.81
CA LEU A 97 2.03 4.95 15.42
C LEU A 97 2.21 5.03 16.91
N ARG A 98 1.23 5.65 17.57
CA ARG A 98 1.20 5.62 19.01
C ARG A 98 1.19 4.14 19.43
N LYS A 99 2.15 3.77 20.29
CA LYS A 99 2.29 2.42 20.84
C LYS A 99 1.03 1.92 21.57
N ASP A 100 0.08 2.80 21.86
CA ASP A 100 -1.18 2.51 22.54
C ASP A 100 -2.24 1.81 21.66
N ARG A 101 -2.04 1.77 20.34
CA ARG A 101 -2.96 1.13 19.40
C ARG A 101 -2.75 -0.38 19.22
N PHE A 102 -1.69 -0.96 19.80
CA PHE A 102 -1.35 -2.36 19.56
C PHE A 102 -1.05 -3.14 20.83
N ASP A 103 -1.80 -4.22 21.01
CA ASP A 103 -1.40 -5.35 21.82
C ASP A 103 -1.06 -6.51 20.86
N TYR A 104 0.23 -6.78 20.68
CA TYR A 104 0.74 -7.85 19.80
C TYR A 104 0.82 -9.20 20.53
N SER A 105 0.40 -9.29 21.80
CA SER A 105 0.65 -10.49 22.62
C SER A 105 -0.19 -11.71 22.24
N ASP A 106 -1.31 -11.52 21.53
CA ASP A 106 -2.29 -12.58 21.21
C ASP A 106 -2.27 -13.05 19.74
N TYR A 107 -1.43 -12.47 18.88
CA TYR A 107 -1.39 -12.80 17.44
C TYR A 107 -0.27 -13.79 17.11
N CYS A 108 -0.51 -14.70 16.16
CA CYS A 108 0.59 -15.45 15.57
C CYS A 108 1.46 -14.52 14.68
N GLU A 109 2.74 -14.87 14.47
CA GLU A 109 3.70 -14.02 13.73
C GLU A 109 3.22 -13.63 12.32
N TYR A 110 2.40 -14.48 11.68
CA TYR A 110 1.84 -14.24 10.35
C TYR A 110 0.78 -13.13 10.37
N GLU A 111 -0.14 -13.16 11.33
CA GLU A 111 -1.19 -12.15 11.51
C GLU A 111 -0.62 -10.79 11.91
N ALA A 112 0.44 -10.79 12.74
CA ALA A 112 1.15 -9.57 13.11
C ALA A 112 1.76 -8.85 11.89
N LYS A 113 2.34 -9.61 10.95
CA LYS A 113 2.93 -9.06 9.72
C LYS A 113 1.87 -8.47 8.80
N GLU A 114 0.75 -9.15 8.57
CA GLU A 114 -0.34 -8.61 7.74
C GLU A 114 -0.95 -7.36 8.38
N THR A 115 -1.11 -7.36 9.70
CA THR A 115 -1.58 -6.19 10.46
C THR A 115 -0.64 -5.00 10.29
N ALA A 116 0.68 -5.20 10.39
CA ALA A 116 1.65 -4.15 10.16
C ALA A 116 1.56 -3.58 8.73
N LEU A 117 1.31 -4.42 7.73
CA LEU A 117 1.10 -3.96 6.36
C LEU A 117 -0.14 -3.08 6.23
N HIS A 118 -1.28 -3.49 6.79
CA HIS A 118 -2.49 -2.68 6.77
C HIS A 118 -2.26 -1.31 7.39
N GLU A 119 -1.49 -1.25 8.47
CA GLU A 119 -1.18 0.00 9.15
C GLU A 119 -0.23 0.90 8.35
N ILE A 120 0.74 0.34 7.62
CA ILE A 120 1.55 1.09 6.65
C ILE A 120 0.65 1.75 5.62
N VAL A 121 -0.27 0.96 5.07
CA VAL A 121 -1.21 1.47 4.09
C VAL A 121 -2.06 2.58 4.69
N MET A 122 -2.69 2.36 5.84
CA MET A 122 -3.53 3.37 6.51
C MET A 122 -2.76 4.65 6.81
N HIS A 123 -1.50 4.55 7.23
CA HIS A 123 -0.64 5.71 7.46
C HIS A 123 -0.39 6.51 6.17
N VAL A 124 -0.10 5.83 5.05
CA VAL A 124 0.04 6.48 3.75
C VAL A 124 -1.27 7.15 3.29
N ILE A 125 -2.41 6.50 3.54
CA ILE A 125 -3.73 7.10 3.28
C ILE A 125 -3.91 8.37 4.12
N ASP A 126 -3.51 8.38 5.38
CA ASP A 126 -3.57 9.58 6.23
C ASP A 126 -2.63 10.69 5.74
N LEU A 127 -1.41 10.36 5.32
CA LEU A 127 -0.47 11.32 4.73
C LEU A 127 -1.03 12.00 3.48
N SER A 128 -1.89 11.31 2.73
CA SER A 128 -2.59 11.91 1.58
C SER A 128 -3.54 13.05 1.97
N CYS A 129 -3.94 13.17 3.24
CA CYS A 129 -4.86 14.20 3.74
C CYS A 129 -6.12 14.36 2.85
N GLY A 130 -6.62 13.24 2.30
CA GLY A 130 -7.78 13.19 1.41
C GLY A 130 -7.53 13.62 -0.04
N GLN A 131 -6.29 13.95 -0.42
CA GLN A 131 -5.89 14.31 -1.79
C GLN A 131 -5.52 13.11 -2.67
N LEU A 132 -5.63 11.88 -2.14
CA LEU A 132 -5.43 10.64 -2.89
C LEU A 132 -6.33 10.61 -4.13
N GLN A 133 -5.77 10.31 -5.29
CA GLN A 133 -6.47 10.34 -6.59
C GLN A 133 -6.50 9.00 -7.29
N ASP A 134 -5.37 8.28 -7.28
CA ASP A 134 -5.23 6.95 -7.89
C ASP A 134 -4.64 6.01 -6.85
N LEU A 135 -5.40 4.96 -6.55
CA LEU A 135 -5.02 3.93 -5.59
C LEU A 135 -5.13 2.57 -6.26
N CYS A 136 -4.05 1.80 -6.22
CA CYS A 136 -4.00 0.45 -6.73
C CYS A 136 -3.58 -0.51 -5.61
N PHE A 137 -4.33 -1.60 -5.46
CA PHE A 137 -3.95 -2.75 -4.65
C PHE A 137 -3.70 -3.96 -5.54
N GLN A 138 -2.67 -4.72 -5.23
CA GLN A 138 -2.39 -6.00 -5.86
C GLN A 138 -2.15 -7.08 -4.79
N ASN A 139 -2.96 -8.15 -4.85
CA ASN A 139 -2.93 -9.24 -3.88
C ASN A 139 -3.03 -8.78 -2.42
N PHE A 140 -3.77 -7.70 -2.14
CA PHE A 140 -3.77 -7.06 -0.83
C PHE A 140 -5.13 -6.42 -0.49
N GLY A 141 -5.56 -6.55 0.76
CA GLY A 141 -6.69 -5.80 1.32
C GLY A 141 -7.72 -6.64 2.08
N CYS A 142 -8.47 -5.96 2.93
CA CYS A 142 -9.59 -6.48 3.72
C CYS A 142 -10.73 -5.44 3.78
N ASP A 143 -11.90 -5.83 4.25
CA ASP A 143 -13.08 -4.95 4.34
C ASP A 143 -12.81 -3.71 5.22
N ASN A 144 -12.12 -3.91 6.35
CA ASN A 144 -11.76 -2.82 7.26
C ASN A 144 -10.86 -1.79 6.58
N LEU A 145 -9.87 -2.24 5.81
CA LEU A 145 -8.99 -1.35 5.06
C LEU A 145 -9.76 -0.58 3.98
N PHE A 146 -10.60 -1.25 3.20
CA PHE A 146 -11.38 -0.59 2.14
C PHE A 146 -12.38 0.41 2.71
N LYS A 147 -13.01 0.09 3.85
CA LYS A 147 -13.86 1.03 4.59
C LYS A 147 -13.08 2.24 5.08
N TYR A 148 -11.85 2.05 5.57
CA TYR A 148 -10.97 3.14 5.98
C TYR A 148 -10.65 4.08 4.81
N ILE A 149 -10.27 3.52 3.67
CA ILE A 149 -9.97 4.28 2.44
C ILE A 149 -11.19 5.07 2.00
N TYR A 150 -12.36 4.44 1.96
CA TYR A 150 -13.61 5.12 1.59
C TYR A 150 -13.87 6.36 2.46
N GLN A 151 -13.65 6.25 3.77
CA GLN A 151 -13.89 7.34 4.72
C GLN A 151 -12.86 8.48 4.63
N ARG A 152 -11.61 8.17 4.26
CA ARG A 152 -10.49 9.12 4.30
C ARG A 152 -10.14 9.73 2.94
N SER A 153 -10.47 9.07 1.83
CA SER A 153 -10.01 9.44 0.49
C SER A 153 -11.08 10.16 -0.35
N ARG A 154 -11.47 11.37 0.09
CA ARG A 154 -12.53 12.17 -0.55
C ARG A 154 -12.28 12.57 -2.02
N GLN A 155 -11.03 12.65 -2.45
CA GLN A 155 -10.67 12.99 -3.83
C GLN A 155 -10.32 11.79 -4.71
N LEU A 156 -10.55 10.56 -4.22
CA LEU A 156 -10.21 9.35 -4.95
C LEU A 156 -11.01 9.28 -6.25
N ARG A 157 -10.31 9.17 -7.39
CA ARG A 157 -10.92 9.11 -8.73
C ARG A 157 -10.79 7.74 -9.35
N ARG A 158 -9.76 6.99 -8.95
CA ARG A 158 -9.47 5.66 -9.46
C ARG A 158 -9.08 4.75 -8.31
N LEU A 159 -9.81 3.65 -8.18
CA LEU A 159 -9.45 2.52 -7.35
C LEU A 159 -9.28 1.30 -8.26
N ARG A 160 -8.15 0.61 -8.16
CA ARG A 160 -7.90 -0.66 -8.85
C ARG A 160 -7.60 -1.73 -7.82
N LEU A 161 -8.33 -2.84 -7.91
CA LEU A 161 -8.13 -4.03 -7.08
C LEU A 161 -7.72 -5.17 -8.03
N LEU A 162 -6.47 -5.58 -7.96
CA LEU A 162 -5.87 -6.60 -8.82
C LEU A 162 -5.61 -7.84 -8.00
N GLU A 163 -6.23 -8.97 -8.34
CA GLU A 163 -6.02 -10.24 -7.62
C GLU A 163 -6.25 -10.09 -6.09
N CYS A 164 -7.10 -9.15 -5.69
CA CYS A 164 -7.39 -8.90 -4.29
C CYS A 164 -8.50 -9.85 -3.85
N TYR A 165 -8.12 -10.88 -3.10
CA TYR A 165 -9.07 -11.71 -2.38
C TYR A 165 -9.44 -10.97 -1.11
N VAL A 166 -10.70 -10.56 -0.96
CA VAL A 166 -11.15 -9.88 0.27
C VAL A 166 -11.03 -10.88 1.41
N CYS A 167 -10.09 -10.66 2.31
CA CYS A 167 -10.10 -11.33 3.60
C CYS A 167 -11.21 -10.66 4.43
N CYS A 168 -12.37 -11.28 4.57
CA CYS A 168 -13.32 -10.87 5.60
C CYS A 168 -12.67 -11.19 6.95
N ASP A 169 -12.60 -10.22 7.86
CA ASP A 169 -12.02 -10.41 9.20
C ASP A 169 -12.92 -11.29 10.12
N ASP A 170 -13.98 -11.92 9.56
CA ASP A 170 -14.93 -12.79 10.26
C ASP A 170 -14.54 -14.28 10.20
N TYR A 171 -13.26 -14.61 9.98
CA TYR A 171 -12.78 -15.99 10.14
C TYR A 171 -12.58 -16.31 11.62
N GLU A 172 -13.65 -16.77 12.27
CA GLU A 172 -13.51 -17.78 13.32
C GLU A 172 -12.98 -19.04 12.62
N PHE A 173 -11.65 -19.23 12.60
CA PHE A 173 -11.05 -20.40 11.98
C PHE A 173 -11.52 -21.65 12.74
N ASP A 174 -12.42 -22.42 12.13
CA ASP A 174 -12.59 -23.81 12.51
C ASP A 174 -11.27 -24.53 12.17
N TYR A 175 -10.82 -25.36 13.11
CA TYR A 175 -9.44 -25.81 13.29
C TYR A 175 -8.94 -26.78 12.20
N ASP A 176 -9.15 -26.52 10.91
CA ASP A 176 -8.79 -27.48 9.83
C ASP A 176 -8.19 -26.87 8.53
N GLY A 177 -7.85 -25.58 8.50
CA GLY A 177 -6.89 -25.06 7.51
C GLY A 177 -7.31 -25.11 6.03
N TRP A 178 -8.59 -25.04 5.72
CA TRP A 178 -9.10 -24.78 4.36
C TRP A 178 -9.78 -23.41 4.32
N ILE A 179 -9.40 -22.58 3.34
CA ILE A 179 -10.15 -21.37 2.98
C ILE A 179 -11.56 -21.83 2.61
N VAL A 180 -12.53 -21.56 3.49
CA VAL A 180 -13.94 -21.85 3.20
C VAL A 180 -14.43 -20.78 2.25
N ASP A 181 -14.93 -21.26 1.12
CA ASP A 181 -15.29 -20.50 -0.06
C ASP A 181 -16.14 -19.25 0.19
N TYR A 182 -15.87 -18.25 -0.65
CA TYR A 182 -16.78 -17.21 -1.08
C TYR A 182 -18.24 -17.70 -1.16
N TYR A 183 -19.05 -17.36 -0.15
CA TYR A 183 -20.48 -17.20 -0.35
C TYR A 183 -20.87 -15.78 0.04
N PHE A 184 -21.08 -14.99 -1.02
CA PHE A 184 -21.90 -13.81 -1.03
C PHE A 184 -23.20 -14.11 -0.25
N LYS A 185 -23.29 -13.66 1.00
CA LYS A 185 -24.55 -13.60 1.72
C LYS A 185 -25.32 -12.38 1.19
N MET A 186 -25.88 -12.50 -0.01
CA MET A 186 -27.02 -11.66 -0.36
C MET A 186 -28.20 -12.16 0.46
N ASP A 187 -28.91 -11.23 1.09
CA ASP A 187 -30.07 -11.42 1.96
C ASP A 187 -30.97 -12.60 1.57
N ASP A 188 -31.35 -13.40 2.57
CA ASP A 188 -32.36 -14.47 2.55
C ASP A 188 -33.80 -13.96 2.29
N SER A 189 -33.97 -12.84 1.57
CA SER A 189 -35.31 -12.26 1.35
C SER A 189 -35.95 -12.56 0.00
N ASP A 190 -35.24 -13.15 -0.97
CA ASP A 190 -35.86 -13.60 -2.22
C ASP A 190 -35.01 -14.70 -2.89
N VAL A 191 -35.40 -15.97 -2.78
CA VAL A 191 -35.50 -16.94 -3.89
C VAL A 191 -35.99 -18.29 -3.36
N ASN A 192 -37.11 -18.70 -3.96
CA ASN A 192 -37.90 -19.90 -3.74
C ASN A 192 -37.10 -21.22 -3.82
N GLU A 193 -37.45 -22.18 -2.96
CA GLU A 193 -37.11 -23.59 -3.12
C GLU A 193 -37.42 -24.09 -4.54
N SER A 194 -36.44 -24.67 -5.22
CA SER A 194 -36.56 -26.00 -5.84
C SER A 194 -35.34 -26.35 -6.72
N SER A 195 -34.84 -27.57 -6.51
CA SER A 195 -34.09 -28.41 -7.48
C SER A 195 -32.55 -28.47 -7.37
N ILE A 196 -32.06 -29.27 -6.40
CA ILE A 196 -31.20 -30.49 -6.53
C ILE A 196 -30.23 -30.50 -7.75
N ILE A 197 -28.92 -30.82 -7.66
CA ILE A 197 -28.33 -32.17 -7.55
C ILE A 197 -26.80 -32.11 -7.34
N GLY A 198 -26.30 -32.92 -6.39
CA GLY A 198 -25.14 -33.79 -6.62
C GLY A 198 -23.77 -33.35 -6.09
N GLY A 199 -23.41 -33.82 -4.89
CA GLY A 199 -22.03 -33.78 -4.42
C GLY A 199 -21.15 -34.85 -5.03
N THR A 200 -19.83 -34.64 -4.96
CA THR A 200 -18.84 -35.72 -4.86
C THR A 200 -17.64 -35.28 -4.03
N ARG A 201 -17.42 -36.00 -2.92
CA ARG A 201 -16.15 -36.06 -2.19
C ARG A 201 -15.11 -36.76 -3.06
N THR A 202 -13.89 -36.22 -3.14
CA THR A 202 -12.70 -37.02 -3.45
C THR A 202 -11.57 -36.66 -2.49
N SER A 203 -11.35 -37.52 -1.51
CA SER A 203 -10.08 -37.64 -0.79
C SER A 203 -9.09 -38.40 -1.67
N ARG A 204 -7.84 -37.95 -1.74
CA ARG A 204 -6.70 -38.82 -2.07
C ARG A 204 -5.53 -38.54 -1.14
N HIS A 205 -4.95 -39.67 -0.74
CA HIS A 205 -3.87 -39.93 0.20
C HIS A 205 -2.64 -39.03 0.11
#